data_AF-A0A496C9G2-F1
#
_entry.id   AF-A0A496C9G2-F1
#
_cell.length_a   1.000
_cell.length_b   1.000
_cell.length_c   1.000
_cell.angle_alpha   90.00
_cell.angle_beta   90.00
_cell.angle_gamma   90.00
#
_symmetry.space_group_name_H-M   'P 1'
#
loop_
_entity.id
_entity.type
_entity.pdbx_description
1 polymer ?
#
loop_
_entity_poly.entity_id
_entity_poly.type
_entity_poly.pdbx_seq_one_letter_code
_entity_poly.pdbx_strand_id
1 'polypeptide(L)'
;MKNELFLYANYYHKIGMNISPVKCDDYKGPLIEDWEKYILSRQGDEEIQSYDWIEATGIGVILGYNEYRALDVDSLCCSLDDQYSEETRVERKRMFISQCLEILGLPQNYCWVIDRGSGNGLHIIFRSSDFVSSSCDYSYSPNAFFKYEVQLFERMEIRWKAFLVLPPSLHKSGGKYLFHDDMFPLYKPYYISLDKIYDLINYFCGDLSFKRCYFRKQYSLYLAKIQKKEAESSFTRMRGDILYEVKDNIDFLKSCHSKDAFNTLGVYSAVDKTAEDGLSKALKFFYLSNNSMAHFNIASLMACGAIDGTEQEILYHLDFCKSFPDDKKDLVKSNLKKRMLMSDKKIIKYLFFDTETTGIPADYNASSSDFENWPRLVQLSWIITDNKGVVISKHTHIIYPDGFIIPEDVSNLHAITTIRAKEQGESIIKVLDLFTSDVNQVNYLVGHNISFDKKIVGAELVRIGRFDIMDSKPSYCTMKLSTDYCQILGLYGYKYPQLQELYKKLFGSNPDGVHDASVDVDITMKCFWEMCRLGIISISESSEDVGEL
;
A
#
# COMPACT_ATOMS: atom_id res chain seq x y z
N MET A 1 50.43 -33.59 -33.54
CA MET A 1 49.00 -33.70 -33.95
C MET A 1 48.18 -33.07 -32.86
N LYS A 2 47.31 -32.11 -33.16
CA LYS A 2 46.43 -31.51 -32.14
C LYS A 2 45.14 -32.33 -32.07
N ASN A 3 44.77 -32.78 -30.87
CA ASN A 3 43.54 -33.54 -30.61
C ASN A 3 42.30 -32.68 -30.92
N GLU A 4 41.16 -33.30 -31.22
CA GLU A 4 39.88 -32.64 -31.53
C GLU A 4 39.50 -31.58 -30.49
N LEU A 5 39.72 -31.88 -29.20
CA LEU A 5 39.49 -30.94 -28.09
C LEU A 5 40.19 -29.60 -28.29
N PHE A 6 41.45 -29.61 -28.74
CA PHE A 6 42.19 -28.38 -28.99
C PHE A 6 41.55 -27.54 -30.10
N LEU A 7 41.01 -28.17 -31.16
CA LEU A 7 40.41 -27.44 -32.28
C LEU A 7 39.14 -26.72 -31.83
N TYR A 8 38.28 -27.40 -31.08
CA TYR A 8 37.07 -26.82 -30.49
C TYR A 8 37.39 -25.74 -29.45
N ALA A 9 38.34 -26.01 -28.56
CA ALA A 9 38.83 -25.05 -27.59
C ALA A 9 39.30 -23.76 -28.29
N ASN A 10 40.19 -23.88 -29.28
CA ASN A 10 40.69 -22.75 -30.03
C ASN A 10 39.56 -21.99 -30.76
N TYR A 11 38.55 -22.70 -31.28
CA TYR A 11 37.38 -22.06 -31.86
C TYR A 11 36.58 -21.25 -30.82
N TYR A 12 36.26 -21.82 -29.66
CA TYR A 12 35.56 -21.11 -28.57
C TYR A 12 36.34 -19.90 -28.09
N HIS A 13 37.66 -20.04 -27.98
CA HIS A 13 38.52 -18.93 -27.63
C HIS A 13 38.44 -17.78 -28.66
N LYS A 14 38.52 -18.11 -29.95
CA LYS A 14 38.43 -17.12 -31.04
C LYS A 14 37.11 -16.38 -31.08
N ILE A 15 35.99 -17.04 -30.76
CA ILE A 15 34.70 -16.36 -30.67
C ILE A 15 34.56 -15.53 -29.38
N GLY A 16 35.50 -15.68 -28.44
CA GLY A 16 35.70 -14.75 -27.34
C GLY A 16 35.54 -15.33 -25.95
N MET A 17 35.40 -16.65 -25.83
CA MET A 17 35.24 -17.33 -24.55
C MET A 17 36.60 -17.55 -23.88
N ASN A 18 36.62 -17.48 -22.55
CA ASN A 18 37.70 -18.04 -21.77
C ASN A 18 37.40 -19.52 -21.52
N ILE A 19 38.41 -20.36 -21.65
CA ILE A 19 38.29 -21.81 -21.62
C ILE A 19 39.40 -22.45 -20.79
N SER A 20 39.09 -23.61 -20.25
CA SER A 20 40.04 -24.48 -19.56
C SER A 20 39.84 -25.91 -20.06
N PRO A 21 40.91 -26.73 -20.14
CA PRO A 21 40.73 -28.18 -20.11
C PRO A 21 39.96 -28.58 -18.85
N VAL A 22 39.16 -29.63 -18.94
CA VAL A 22 38.46 -30.22 -17.79
C VAL A 22 39.35 -31.28 -17.13
N LYS A 23 39.39 -31.31 -15.79
CA LYS A 23 40.16 -32.29 -15.02
C LYS A 23 39.65 -33.72 -15.27
N CYS A 24 40.58 -34.65 -15.49
CA CYS A 24 40.25 -36.05 -15.79
C CYS A 24 39.63 -36.82 -14.61
N ASP A 25 39.90 -36.39 -13.37
CA ASP A 25 39.37 -37.07 -12.18
C ASP A 25 38.02 -36.49 -11.72
N ASP A 26 37.71 -35.24 -12.07
CA ASP A 26 36.52 -34.51 -11.63
C ASP A 26 35.45 -34.39 -12.73
N TYR A 27 35.84 -34.43 -14.01
CA TYR A 27 34.96 -34.32 -15.20
C TYR A 27 34.07 -33.06 -15.25
N LYS A 28 34.21 -32.15 -14.29
CA LYS A 28 33.40 -30.93 -14.15
C LYS A 28 34.21 -29.70 -13.74
N GLY A 29 35.37 -29.88 -13.11
CA GLY A 29 36.22 -28.78 -12.68
C GLY A 29 37.26 -28.34 -13.72
N PRO A 30 37.67 -27.06 -13.68
CA PRO A 30 38.76 -26.56 -14.50
C PRO A 30 40.09 -27.17 -14.08
N LEU A 31 40.94 -27.48 -15.07
CA LEU A 31 42.33 -27.89 -14.83
C LEU A 31 43.18 -26.73 -14.27
N ILE A 32 42.87 -25.49 -14.66
CA ILE A 32 43.57 -24.29 -14.22
C ILE A 32 43.14 -23.91 -12.80
N GLU A 33 44.08 -23.75 -11.88
CA GLU A 33 43.79 -23.41 -10.47
C GLU A 33 43.22 -21.98 -10.33
N ASP A 34 43.84 -20.98 -10.97
CA ASP A 34 43.43 -19.56 -10.87
C ASP A 34 42.39 -19.14 -11.94
N TRP A 35 41.50 -20.04 -12.35
CA TRP A 35 40.55 -19.76 -13.43
C TRP A 35 39.62 -18.57 -13.15
N GLU A 36 39.35 -18.27 -11.87
CA GLU A 36 38.45 -17.18 -11.45
C GLU A 36 38.91 -15.80 -11.93
N LYS A 37 40.23 -15.58 -12.12
CA LYS A 37 40.73 -14.30 -12.67
C LYS A 37 40.20 -14.04 -14.08
N TYR A 38 39.88 -15.10 -14.83
CA TYR A 38 39.34 -15.03 -16.18
C TYR A 38 37.82 -14.79 -16.21
N ILE A 39 37.17 -14.68 -15.05
CA ILE A 39 35.81 -14.14 -14.97
C ILE A 39 35.80 -12.65 -15.39
N LEU A 40 36.88 -11.92 -15.08
CA LEU A 40 36.98 -10.48 -15.32
C LEU A 40 38.02 -10.10 -16.39
N SER A 41 38.85 -11.04 -16.83
CA SER A 41 39.96 -10.78 -17.76
C SER A 41 40.01 -11.79 -18.91
N ARG A 42 40.65 -11.43 -20.02
CA ARG A 42 40.80 -12.29 -21.20
C ARG A 42 42.02 -13.19 -21.07
N GLN A 43 41.87 -14.49 -21.36
CA GLN A 43 43.00 -15.38 -21.60
C GLN A 43 43.73 -15.03 -22.90
N GLY A 44 45.05 -15.21 -22.91
CA GLY A 44 45.87 -15.04 -24.10
C GLY A 44 45.90 -16.28 -24.99
N ASP A 45 46.12 -16.07 -26.30
CA ASP A 45 46.22 -17.17 -27.28
C ASP A 45 47.37 -18.14 -26.98
N GLU A 46 48.48 -17.64 -26.45
CA GLU A 46 49.64 -18.47 -26.05
C GLU A 46 49.29 -19.42 -24.91
N GLU A 47 48.42 -18.96 -23.99
CA GLU A 47 48.01 -19.75 -22.84
C GLU A 47 47.15 -20.95 -23.26
N ILE A 48 46.18 -20.74 -24.15
CA ILE A 48 45.34 -21.81 -24.71
C ILE A 48 46.20 -22.85 -25.44
N GLN A 49 47.28 -22.40 -26.10
CA GLN A 49 48.22 -23.29 -26.80
C GLN A 49 49.13 -24.07 -25.87
N SER A 50 49.38 -23.56 -24.66
CA SER A 50 50.26 -24.18 -23.67
C SER A 50 49.61 -25.33 -22.89
N TYR A 51 48.28 -25.39 -22.84
CA TYR A 51 47.57 -26.42 -22.08
C TYR A 51 47.71 -27.82 -22.70
N ASP A 52 47.70 -28.84 -21.83
CA ASP A 52 47.66 -30.23 -22.25
C ASP A 52 46.23 -30.67 -22.60
N TRP A 53 45.94 -30.65 -23.90
CA TRP A 53 44.67 -31.12 -24.47
C TRP A 53 44.66 -32.60 -24.83
N ILE A 54 45.79 -33.30 -24.68
CA ILE A 54 45.88 -34.73 -24.99
C ILE A 54 45.24 -35.52 -23.86
N GLU A 55 45.59 -35.20 -22.62
CA GLU A 55 45.07 -35.88 -21.43
C GLU A 55 43.67 -35.40 -21.03
N ALA A 56 43.25 -34.21 -21.47
CA ALA A 56 41.97 -33.61 -21.08
C ALA A 56 40.75 -34.47 -21.46
N THR A 57 39.77 -34.55 -20.56
CA THR A 57 38.48 -35.24 -20.83
C THR A 57 37.43 -34.32 -21.45
N GLY A 58 37.73 -33.03 -21.58
CA GLY A 58 36.78 -32.05 -22.09
C GLY A 58 37.31 -30.62 -22.11
N ILE A 59 36.41 -29.72 -22.50
CA ILE A 59 36.58 -28.29 -22.56
C ILE A 59 35.55 -27.67 -21.62
N GLY A 60 35.99 -26.80 -20.74
CA GLY A 60 35.09 -25.95 -19.98
C GLY A 60 35.24 -24.49 -20.35
N VAL A 61 34.17 -23.74 -20.15
CA VAL A 61 34.05 -22.31 -20.35
C VAL A 61 34.00 -21.61 -19.00
N ILE A 62 34.72 -20.50 -18.92
CA ILE A 62 34.71 -19.58 -17.78
C ILE A 62 33.78 -18.43 -18.16
N LEU A 63 32.61 -18.38 -17.50
CA LEU A 63 31.60 -17.33 -17.69
C LEU A 63 32.00 -16.05 -16.96
N GLY A 64 31.40 -14.93 -17.35
CA GLY A 64 31.73 -13.60 -16.82
C GLY A 64 32.29 -12.70 -17.92
N TYR A 65 33.48 -13.01 -18.39
CA TYR A 65 34.17 -12.23 -19.42
C TYR A 65 33.38 -12.23 -20.74
N ASN A 66 33.41 -11.10 -21.46
CA ASN A 66 32.61 -10.89 -22.68
C ASN A 66 31.10 -11.10 -22.52
N GLU A 67 30.61 -10.95 -21.28
CA GLU A 67 29.20 -11.08 -20.94
C GLU A 67 28.63 -12.48 -21.18
N TYR A 68 29.45 -13.53 -21.29
CA TYR A 68 28.94 -14.89 -21.43
C TYR A 68 28.31 -15.40 -20.14
N ARG A 69 27.08 -15.88 -20.25
CA ARG A 69 26.21 -16.36 -19.18
C ARG A 69 25.57 -17.67 -19.61
N ALA A 70 24.94 -18.37 -18.68
CA ALA A 70 24.21 -19.57 -19.01
C ALA A 70 22.99 -19.81 -18.14
N LEU A 71 22.02 -20.50 -18.73
CA LEU A 71 20.97 -21.23 -18.04
C LEU A 71 21.45 -22.68 -17.92
N ASP A 72 21.51 -23.22 -16.71
CA ASP A 72 21.76 -24.65 -16.44
C ASP A 72 20.50 -25.28 -15.85
N VAL A 73 20.05 -26.39 -16.41
CA VAL A 73 18.84 -27.08 -15.98
C VAL A 73 19.18 -28.52 -15.64
N ASP A 74 18.86 -28.91 -14.41
CA ASP A 74 19.09 -30.23 -13.86
C ASP A 74 17.85 -31.11 -13.86
N SER A 75 18.09 -32.41 -14.04
CA SER A 75 17.09 -33.48 -13.96
C SER A 75 15.89 -33.23 -14.87
N LEU A 76 16.16 -32.75 -16.09
CA LEU A 76 15.13 -32.44 -17.08
C LEU A 76 14.46 -33.72 -17.58
N CYS A 77 13.16 -33.88 -17.28
CA CYS A 77 12.33 -35.05 -17.62
C CYS A 77 12.81 -36.38 -16.99
N CYS A 78 13.48 -36.34 -15.83
CA CYS A 78 14.14 -37.51 -15.23
C CYS A 78 13.40 -38.14 -14.04
N SER A 79 12.50 -37.42 -13.38
CA SER A 79 11.79 -37.93 -12.19
C SER A 79 10.78 -39.05 -12.50
N LEU A 80 10.71 -39.49 -13.76
CA LEU A 80 9.65 -40.31 -14.33
C LEU A 80 10.22 -41.45 -15.20
N ASP A 81 11.49 -41.84 -14.98
CA ASP A 81 12.24 -42.76 -15.86
C ASP A 81 11.52 -44.11 -16.15
N ASP A 82 10.52 -44.51 -15.36
CA ASP A 82 9.69 -45.70 -15.60
C ASP A 82 8.27 -45.43 -16.19
N GLN A 83 7.83 -44.17 -16.31
CA GLN A 83 6.44 -43.82 -16.69
C GLN A 83 6.24 -43.44 -18.15
N TYR A 84 7.29 -43.00 -18.86
CA TYR A 84 7.17 -42.49 -20.22
C TYR A 84 8.13 -43.17 -21.19
N SER A 85 7.72 -43.32 -22.46
CA SER A 85 8.60 -43.80 -23.52
C SER A 85 9.72 -42.80 -23.80
N GLU A 86 10.84 -43.28 -24.36
CA GLU A 86 11.96 -42.42 -24.75
C GLU A 86 11.55 -41.33 -25.76
N GLU A 87 10.67 -41.67 -26.72
CA GLU A 87 10.09 -40.70 -27.66
C GLU A 87 9.37 -39.55 -26.95
N THR A 88 8.60 -39.86 -25.90
CA THR A 88 7.88 -38.85 -25.12
C THR A 88 8.85 -37.94 -24.36
N ARG A 89 9.93 -38.50 -23.82
CA ARG A 89 10.97 -37.72 -23.11
C ARG A 89 11.66 -36.73 -24.04
N VAL A 90 12.00 -37.17 -25.25
CA VAL A 90 12.61 -36.33 -26.29
C VAL A 90 11.67 -35.20 -26.71
N GLU A 91 10.39 -35.50 -26.94
CA GLU A 91 9.40 -34.49 -27.30
C GLU A 91 9.22 -33.43 -26.20
N ARG A 92 9.07 -33.86 -24.95
CA ARG A 92 8.93 -32.95 -23.80
C ARG A 92 10.15 -32.05 -23.62
N LYS A 93 11.36 -32.60 -23.80
CA LYS A 93 12.60 -31.84 -23.78
C LYS A 93 12.63 -30.79 -24.89
N ARG A 94 12.25 -31.15 -26.11
CA ARG A 94 12.14 -30.21 -27.23
C ARG A 94 11.13 -29.10 -26.97
N MET A 95 9.97 -29.42 -26.40
CA MET A 95 8.97 -28.41 -26.02
C MET A 95 9.51 -27.44 -24.97
N PHE A 96 10.21 -27.96 -23.94
CA PHE A 96 10.85 -27.13 -22.92
C PHE A 96 11.91 -26.18 -23.52
N ILE A 97 12.79 -26.71 -24.38
CA ILE A 97 13.80 -25.91 -25.07
C ILE A 97 13.13 -24.82 -25.91
N SER A 98 12.15 -25.20 -26.73
CA SER A 98 11.40 -24.26 -27.58
C SER A 98 10.78 -23.13 -26.78
N GLN A 99 10.17 -23.44 -25.64
CA GLN A 99 9.56 -22.46 -24.75
C GLN A 99 10.60 -21.57 -24.06
N CYS A 100 11.74 -22.12 -23.63
CA CYS A 100 12.85 -21.32 -23.11
C CYS A 100 13.37 -20.33 -24.16
N LEU A 101 13.61 -20.80 -25.39
CA LEU A 101 14.11 -19.97 -26.48
C LEU A 101 13.10 -18.86 -26.84
N GLU A 102 11.81 -19.17 -26.87
CA GLU A 102 10.74 -18.19 -27.13
C GLU A 102 10.73 -17.08 -26.08
N ILE A 103 10.70 -17.43 -24.78
CA ILE A 103 10.68 -16.45 -23.70
C ILE A 103 11.94 -15.58 -23.73
N LEU A 104 13.10 -16.22 -23.96
CA LEU A 104 14.40 -15.56 -24.06
C LEU A 104 14.55 -14.70 -25.33
N GLY A 105 13.65 -14.81 -26.31
CA GLY A 105 13.74 -14.10 -27.59
C GLY A 105 14.85 -14.64 -28.51
N LEU A 106 15.23 -15.90 -28.35
CA LEU A 106 16.22 -16.60 -29.16
C LEU A 106 15.54 -17.33 -30.34
N PRO A 107 16.24 -17.52 -31.48
CA PRO A 107 15.69 -18.27 -32.59
C PRO A 107 15.53 -19.76 -32.23
N GLN A 108 14.54 -20.45 -32.80
CA GLN A 108 14.28 -21.86 -32.47
C GLN A 108 15.41 -22.81 -32.87
N ASN A 109 16.24 -22.42 -33.85
CA ASN A 109 17.45 -23.15 -34.25
C ASN A 109 18.72 -22.62 -33.55
N TYR A 110 18.61 -22.17 -32.30
CA TYR A 110 19.73 -21.62 -31.56
C TYR A 110 20.78 -22.69 -31.21
N CYS A 111 21.98 -22.56 -31.79
CA CYS A 111 23.05 -23.57 -31.71
C CYS A 111 23.78 -23.65 -30.35
N TRP A 112 23.51 -22.72 -29.42
CA TRP A 112 24.16 -22.71 -28.10
C TRP A 112 23.32 -23.38 -27.01
N VAL A 113 22.50 -24.34 -27.42
CA VAL A 113 21.79 -25.28 -26.57
C VAL A 113 22.64 -26.56 -26.51
N ILE A 114 23.00 -26.98 -25.30
CA ILE A 114 23.94 -28.07 -25.06
C ILE A 114 23.28 -29.13 -24.19
N ASP A 115 23.23 -30.35 -24.71
CA ASP A 115 22.81 -31.53 -23.97
C ASP A 115 23.97 -32.02 -23.10
N ARG A 116 23.71 -32.17 -21.80
CA ARG A 116 24.74 -32.58 -20.85
C ARG A 116 25.03 -34.07 -20.96
N GLY A 117 26.27 -34.47 -20.70
CA GLY A 117 26.68 -35.87 -20.79
C GLY A 117 26.04 -36.83 -19.78
N SER A 118 25.29 -36.34 -18.79
CA SER A 118 24.43 -37.19 -17.96
C SER A 118 23.15 -37.64 -18.67
N GLY A 119 22.80 -37.06 -19.82
CA GLY A 119 21.53 -37.26 -20.55
C GLY A 119 20.36 -36.43 -20.01
N ASN A 120 20.50 -35.92 -18.78
CA ASN A 120 19.40 -35.51 -17.90
C ASN A 120 19.45 -34.01 -17.57
N GLY A 121 19.99 -33.18 -18.45
CA GLY A 121 19.98 -31.74 -18.27
C GLY A 121 20.53 -30.99 -19.47
N LEU A 122 20.53 -29.66 -19.36
CA LEU A 122 20.73 -28.76 -20.49
C LEU A 122 21.52 -27.52 -20.05
N HIS A 123 22.43 -27.05 -20.90
CA HIS A 123 22.90 -25.66 -20.84
C HIS A 123 22.34 -24.85 -22.01
N ILE A 124 21.94 -23.61 -21.78
CA ILE A 124 21.73 -22.61 -22.83
C ILE A 124 22.70 -21.46 -22.58
N ILE A 125 23.66 -21.27 -23.49
CA ILE A 125 24.66 -20.20 -23.37
C ILE A 125 24.19 -18.97 -24.11
N PHE A 126 24.33 -17.81 -23.50
CA PHE A 126 23.93 -16.52 -24.07
C PHE A 126 24.86 -15.42 -23.55
N ARG A 127 24.63 -14.18 -24.03
CA ARG A 127 25.27 -12.99 -23.49
C ARG A 127 24.27 -12.13 -22.73
N SER A 128 24.67 -11.54 -21.61
CA SER A 128 23.82 -10.59 -20.87
C SER A 128 24.65 -9.71 -19.93
N SER A 129 24.14 -8.53 -19.62
CA SER A 129 24.75 -7.59 -18.69
C SER A 129 24.96 -8.19 -17.29
N ASP A 130 25.93 -7.67 -16.57
CA ASP A 130 26.15 -8.04 -15.16
C ASP A 130 25.04 -7.59 -14.23
N PHE A 131 24.91 -8.31 -13.11
CA PHE A 131 24.19 -7.81 -11.94
C PHE A 131 24.96 -6.64 -11.30
N VAL A 132 24.25 -5.76 -10.60
CA VAL A 132 24.89 -4.74 -9.75
C VAL A 132 25.58 -5.37 -8.52
N SER A 133 25.16 -6.57 -8.09
CA SER A 133 25.69 -7.24 -6.89
C SER A 133 26.77 -8.30 -7.15
N SER A 134 27.58 -8.58 -6.13
CA SER A 134 28.86 -9.31 -6.20
C SER A 134 28.80 -10.85 -6.25
N SER A 135 27.68 -11.51 -5.90
CA SER A 135 27.55 -12.98 -5.89
C SER A 135 26.63 -13.47 -7.00
N CYS A 136 27.12 -14.32 -7.90
CA CYS A 136 26.65 -14.32 -9.28
C CYS A 136 26.21 -15.67 -9.82
N ASP A 137 25.51 -16.48 -9.02
CA ASP A 137 24.71 -17.59 -9.55
C ASP A 137 23.44 -17.76 -8.70
N TYR A 138 22.29 -17.96 -9.34
CA TYR A 138 21.01 -18.16 -8.66
C TYR A 138 20.43 -19.52 -9.01
N SER A 139 19.81 -20.19 -8.03
CA SER A 139 19.28 -21.54 -8.19
C SER A 139 17.83 -21.59 -7.73
N TYR A 140 16.93 -22.02 -8.62
CA TYR A 140 15.48 -21.95 -8.43
C TYR A 140 14.84 -23.33 -8.55
N SER A 141 13.88 -23.61 -7.66
CA SER A 141 12.96 -24.73 -7.83
C SER A 141 11.90 -24.41 -8.90
N PRO A 142 11.37 -25.41 -9.62
CA PRO A 142 10.15 -25.22 -10.41
C PRO A 142 8.98 -24.76 -9.54
N ASN A 143 8.05 -24.00 -10.14
CA ASN A 143 6.78 -23.64 -9.52
C ASN A 143 5.88 -24.88 -9.31
N ALA A 144 4.77 -24.72 -8.59
CA ALA A 144 3.93 -25.88 -8.22
C ALA A 144 3.44 -26.70 -9.43
N PHE A 145 3.08 -26.03 -10.53
CA PHE A 145 2.63 -26.67 -11.76
C PHE A 145 3.75 -27.52 -12.39
N PHE A 146 4.93 -26.93 -12.62
CA PHE A 146 6.04 -27.66 -13.22
C PHE A 146 6.65 -28.72 -12.28
N LYS A 147 6.49 -28.56 -10.97
CA LYS A 147 6.99 -29.50 -9.97
C LYS A 147 6.11 -30.73 -9.80
N TYR A 148 4.80 -30.54 -9.67
CA TYR A 148 3.90 -31.62 -9.24
C TYR A 148 3.04 -32.17 -10.38
N GLU A 149 2.59 -31.32 -11.30
CA GLU A 149 1.72 -31.73 -12.41
C GLU A 149 2.54 -32.18 -13.62
N VAL A 150 3.49 -31.35 -14.06
CA VAL A 150 4.33 -31.68 -15.22
C VAL A 150 5.52 -32.52 -14.80
N GLN A 151 6.14 -32.23 -13.65
CA GLN A 151 7.40 -32.84 -13.20
C GLN A 151 8.52 -32.64 -14.26
N LEU A 152 8.75 -31.39 -14.62
CA LEU A 152 9.56 -31.04 -15.80
C LEU A 152 11.06 -31.07 -15.54
N PHE A 153 11.52 -30.42 -14.46
CA PHE A 153 12.93 -30.33 -14.07
C PHE A 153 13.01 -30.21 -12.54
N GLU A 154 14.15 -30.52 -11.94
CA GLU A 154 14.31 -30.37 -10.48
C GLU A 154 14.88 -29.00 -10.09
N ARG A 155 15.79 -28.47 -10.91
CA ARG A 155 16.51 -27.24 -10.60
C ARG A 155 16.88 -26.47 -11.86
N MET A 156 16.70 -25.15 -11.80
CA MET A 156 17.08 -24.21 -12.84
C MET A 156 18.07 -23.19 -12.26
N GLU A 157 19.26 -23.09 -12.83
CA GLU A 157 20.33 -22.24 -12.37
C GLU A 157 20.70 -21.19 -13.41
N ILE A 158 20.87 -19.96 -12.95
CA ILE A 158 21.28 -18.81 -13.73
C ILE A 158 22.74 -18.54 -13.39
N ARG A 159 23.63 -18.78 -14.35
CA ARG A 159 25.08 -18.87 -14.13
C ARG A 159 25.82 -17.65 -14.70
N TRP A 160 26.34 -16.76 -13.85
CA TRP A 160 26.97 -15.48 -14.29
C TRP A 160 28.49 -15.48 -14.20
N LYS A 161 29.04 -16.05 -13.13
CA LYS A 161 30.49 -16.08 -12.87
C LYS A 161 30.91 -17.50 -12.50
N ALA A 162 30.65 -18.40 -13.43
CA ALA A 162 30.73 -19.84 -13.22
C ALA A 162 31.64 -20.53 -14.24
N PHE A 163 31.99 -21.77 -13.93
CA PHE A 163 32.60 -22.70 -14.85
C PHE A 163 31.54 -23.70 -15.35
N LEU A 164 31.47 -23.92 -16.66
CA LEU A 164 30.58 -24.93 -17.29
C LEU A 164 31.35 -25.78 -18.30
N VAL A 165 30.87 -26.99 -18.56
CA VAL A 165 31.47 -27.90 -19.55
C VAL A 165 30.79 -27.73 -20.92
N LEU A 166 31.60 -27.66 -21.99
CA LEU A 166 31.18 -27.51 -23.39
C LEU A 166 31.42 -28.78 -24.21
N PRO A 167 30.70 -29.00 -25.32
CA PRO A 167 31.06 -30.03 -26.29
C PRO A 167 32.44 -29.79 -26.95
N PRO A 168 33.09 -30.82 -27.50
CA PRO A 168 32.91 -32.22 -27.15
C PRO A 168 33.63 -32.48 -25.81
N SER A 169 32.88 -32.90 -24.79
CA SER A 169 33.44 -33.29 -23.48
C SER A 169 32.82 -34.58 -22.99
N LEU A 170 33.54 -35.29 -22.12
CA LEU A 170 33.05 -36.49 -21.45
C LEU A 170 32.50 -36.16 -20.06
N HIS A 171 31.39 -36.80 -19.73
CA HIS A 171 30.87 -36.86 -18.37
C HIS A 171 31.40 -38.11 -17.66
N LYS A 172 31.48 -38.09 -16.33
CA LYS A 172 31.96 -39.23 -15.52
C LYS A 172 31.21 -40.55 -15.74
N SER A 173 29.98 -40.50 -16.25
CA SER A 173 29.19 -41.69 -16.61
C SER A 173 29.58 -42.30 -17.97
N GLY A 174 30.51 -41.68 -18.70
CA GLY A 174 30.88 -42.05 -20.07
C GLY A 174 30.04 -41.37 -21.16
N GLY A 175 28.96 -40.66 -20.80
CA GLY A 175 28.16 -39.89 -21.76
C GLY A 175 28.86 -38.61 -22.23
N LYS A 176 28.41 -38.05 -23.36
CA LYS A 176 29.03 -36.90 -24.03
C LYS A 176 28.22 -35.63 -23.88
N TYR A 177 28.89 -34.50 -23.66
CA TYR A 177 28.30 -33.19 -23.88
C TYR A 177 28.20 -32.93 -25.38
N LEU A 178 26.99 -32.65 -25.86
CA LEU A 178 26.69 -32.49 -27.30
C LEU A 178 25.92 -31.20 -27.55
N PHE A 179 26.07 -30.64 -28.74
CA PHE A 179 25.16 -29.58 -29.19
C PHE A 179 23.80 -30.19 -29.51
N HIS A 180 22.73 -29.54 -29.07
CA HIS A 180 21.38 -30.02 -29.28
C HIS A 180 21.06 -30.10 -30.77
N ASP A 181 20.40 -31.19 -31.19
CA ASP A 181 20.12 -31.52 -32.59
C ASP A 181 21.37 -31.44 -33.51
N ASP A 182 22.57 -31.74 -32.97
CA ASP A 182 23.87 -31.71 -33.66
C ASP A 182 24.19 -30.35 -34.33
N MET A 183 23.63 -29.27 -33.81
CA MET A 183 23.83 -27.92 -34.35
C MET A 183 25.12 -27.28 -33.85
N PHE A 184 26.22 -27.46 -34.57
CA PHE A 184 27.48 -26.78 -34.24
C PHE A 184 27.35 -25.25 -34.39
N PRO A 185 27.71 -24.45 -33.36
CA PRO A 185 27.55 -23.00 -33.41
C PRO A 185 28.60 -22.36 -34.32
N LEU A 186 28.16 -21.60 -35.32
CA LEU A 186 29.03 -20.83 -36.24
C LEU A 186 29.23 -19.35 -35.82
N TYR A 187 28.48 -18.90 -34.82
CA TYR A 187 28.46 -17.52 -34.36
C TYR A 187 28.49 -17.46 -32.83
N LYS A 188 28.78 -16.29 -32.28
CA LYS A 188 28.75 -16.05 -30.84
C LYS A 188 27.33 -16.22 -30.27
N PRO A 189 27.20 -16.65 -29.00
CA PRO A 189 25.94 -16.57 -28.27
C PRO A 189 25.27 -15.19 -28.36
N TYR A 190 23.95 -15.17 -28.45
CA TYR A 190 23.16 -13.96 -28.65
C TYR A 190 23.01 -13.19 -27.34
N TYR A 191 22.87 -11.86 -27.42
CA TYR A 191 22.62 -11.02 -26.26
C TYR A 191 21.14 -11.05 -25.86
N ILE A 192 20.87 -11.17 -24.56
CA ILE A 192 19.55 -11.25 -23.96
C ILE A 192 19.48 -10.21 -22.83
N SER A 193 18.37 -9.47 -22.74
CA SER A 193 18.16 -8.51 -21.65
C SER A 193 17.79 -9.22 -20.34
N LEU A 194 18.10 -8.57 -19.21
CA LEU A 194 17.73 -9.07 -17.88
C LEU A 194 16.23 -9.28 -17.72
N ASP A 195 15.41 -8.51 -18.45
CA ASP A 195 13.95 -8.66 -18.50
C ASP A 195 13.53 -10.04 -18.96
N LYS A 196 14.10 -10.53 -20.07
CA LYS A 196 13.76 -11.84 -20.64
C LYS A 196 14.19 -12.98 -19.72
N ILE A 197 15.31 -12.82 -19.04
CA ILE A 197 15.80 -13.77 -18.03
C ILE A 197 14.84 -13.76 -16.82
N TYR A 198 14.43 -12.60 -16.34
CA TYR A 198 13.49 -12.47 -15.24
C TYR A 198 12.12 -13.08 -15.57
N ASP A 199 11.62 -12.84 -16.79
CA ASP A 199 10.36 -13.40 -17.29
C ASP A 199 10.45 -14.94 -17.39
N LEU A 200 11.57 -15.50 -17.87
CA LEU A 200 11.81 -16.94 -17.89
C LEU A 200 11.73 -17.55 -16.47
N ILE A 201 12.42 -16.93 -15.51
CA ILE A 201 12.43 -17.40 -14.12
C ILE A 201 11.02 -17.30 -13.52
N ASN A 202 10.29 -16.21 -13.75
CA ASN A 202 8.92 -16.08 -13.24
C ASN A 202 8.00 -17.14 -13.84
N TYR A 203 8.14 -17.41 -15.14
CA TYR A 203 7.30 -18.39 -15.82
C TYR A 203 7.48 -19.80 -15.26
N PHE A 204 8.73 -20.27 -15.12
CA PHE A 204 9.02 -21.65 -14.70
C PHE A 204 9.12 -21.84 -13.18
N CYS A 205 9.53 -20.81 -12.45
CA CYS A 205 9.88 -20.90 -11.03
C CYS A 205 9.06 -19.97 -10.12
N GLY A 206 8.16 -19.17 -10.70
CA GLY A 206 7.31 -18.24 -9.98
C GLY A 206 5.92 -18.81 -9.65
N ASP A 207 5.53 -18.73 -8.38
CA ASP A 207 4.16 -18.94 -7.90
C ASP A 207 3.49 -17.58 -7.65
N LEU A 208 2.21 -17.42 -8.02
CA LEU A 208 1.42 -16.25 -7.62
C LEU A 208 1.25 -16.24 -6.10
N SER A 209 1.64 -15.14 -5.46
CA SER A 209 1.64 -14.98 -4.01
C SER A 209 0.93 -13.70 -3.58
N PHE A 210 0.35 -13.71 -2.39
CA PHE A 210 -0.43 -12.63 -1.82
C PHE A 210 0.12 -12.23 -0.45
N LYS A 211 0.84 -11.11 -0.40
CA LYS A 211 1.37 -10.55 0.83
C LYS A 211 0.27 -9.84 1.61
N ARG A 212 -0.09 -10.36 2.78
CA ARG A 212 -1.07 -9.71 3.66
C ARG A 212 -0.47 -8.44 4.26
N CYS A 213 -1.21 -7.35 4.18
CA CYS A 213 -0.88 -6.05 4.75
C CYS A 213 -2.08 -5.51 5.55
N TYR A 214 -1.84 -4.46 6.34
CA TYR A 214 -2.88 -3.81 7.13
C TYR A 214 -2.81 -2.31 6.91
N PHE A 215 -3.95 -1.66 6.70
CA PHE A 215 -4.04 -0.21 6.59
C PHE A 215 -4.81 0.35 7.77
N ARG A 216 -4.21 1.32 8.49
CA ARG A 216 -4.78 1.97 9.69
C ARG A 216 -5.26 0.98 10.75
N LYS A 217 -4.69 -0.23 10.79
CA LYS A 217 -5.15 -1.41 11.57
C LYS A 217 -6.64 -1.79 11.37
N GLN A 218 -7.32 -1.11 10.46
CA GLN A 218 -8.76 -1.21 10.26
C GLN A 218 -9.12 -2.05 9.05
N TYR A 219 -8.25 -2.06 8.04
CA TYR A 219 -8.42 -2.83 6.82
C TYR A 219 -7.29 -3.84 6.72
N SER A 220 -7.62 -5.10 6.47
CA SER A 220 -6.65 -6.05 5.93
C SER A 220 -6.76 -6.06 4.42
N LEU A 221 -5.63 -6.08 3.74
CA LEU A 221 -5.55 -6.19 2.28
C LEU A 221 -4.46 -7.17 1.89
N TYR A 222 -4.42 -7.53 0.62
CA TYR A 222 -3.33 -8.31 0.03
C TYR A 222 -2.68 -7.52 -1.09
N LEU A 223 -1.36 -7.67 -1.22
CA LEU A 223 -0.62 -7.25 -2.40
C LEU A 223 -0.08 -8.50 -3.11
N ALA A 224 -0.46 -8.65 -4.37
CA ALA A 224 -0.08 -9.74 -5.24
C ALA A 224 1.29 -9.52 -5.88
N LYS A 225 2.13 -10.55 -5.86
CA LYS A 225 3.39 -10.61 -6.61
C LYS A 225 3.74 -12.05 -6.98
N ILE A 226 4.70 -12.23 -7.87
CA ILE A 226 5.34 -13.54 -8.07
C ILE A 226 6.33 -13.79 -6.93
N GLN A 227 6.36 -15.04 -6.47
CA GLN A 227 7.26 -15.52 -5.44
C GLN A 227 7.97 -16.78 -5.91
N LYS A 228 9.26 -16.89 -5.56
CA LYS A 228 10.14 -17.97 -6.01
C LYS A 228 10.71 -18.71 -4.81
N LYS A 229 11.06 -19.97 -5.00
CA LYS A 229 11.68 -20.84 -3.99
C LYS A 229 13.09 -21.19 -4.42
N GLU A 230 14.01 -21.22 -3.47
CA GLU A 230 15.37 -21.72 -3.74
C GLU A 230 15.31 -23.19 -4.17
N ALA A 231 16.28 -23.64 -4.94
CA ALA A 231 16.44 -25.08 -5.20
C ALA A 231 17.10 -25.77 -4.01
N GLU A 232 16.68 -27.01 -3.70
CA GLU A 232 17.43 -27.84 -2.75
C GLU A 232 18.82 -28.16 -3.31
N SER A 233 19.86 -27.84 -2.55
CA SER A 233 21.22 -28.33 -2.76
C SER A 233 21.51 -29.55 -1.87
N SER A 234 22.53 -30.33 -2.21
CA SER A 234 23.06 -31.37 -1.31
C SER A 234 23.48 -30.80 0.05
N PHE A 235 23.90 -29.53 0.10
CA PHE A 235 24.25 -28.81 1.32
C PHE A 235 23.02 -28.45 2.18
N THR A 236 21.90 -28.05 1.58
CA THR A 236 20.64 -27.76 2.32
C THR A 236 19.97 -29.04 2.83
N ARG A 237 20.08 -30.16 2.10
CA ARG A 237 19.57 -31.47 2.56
C ARG A 237 20.29 -31.98 3.82
N MET A 238 21.59 -31.69 3.98
CA MET A 238 22.35 -32.11 5.17
C MET A 238 21.97 -31.36 6.46
N ARG A 239 21.38 -30.16 6.36
CA ARG A 239 20.96 -29.37 7.52
C ARG A 239 19.49 -29.55 7.92
N GLY A 240 18.71 -30.29 7.13
CA GLY A 240 17.26 -30.43 7.35
C GLY A 240 16.49 -29.11 7.18
N ASP A 241 17.09 -28.13 6.48
CA ASP A 241 16.52 -26.81 6.31
C ASP A 241 15.40 -26.83 5.27
N ILE A 242 14.27 -26.20 5.62
CA ILE A 242 13.10 -25.99 4.76
C ILE A 242 13.50 -25.09 3.58
N LEU A 243 12.99 -25.38 2.38
CA LEU A 243 13.08 -24.52 1.20
C LEU A 243 12.76 -23.05 1.56
N TYR A 244 13.75 -22.16 1.49
CA TYR A 244 13.57 -20.74 1.79
C TYR A 244 12.95 -19.98 0.61
N GLU A 245 12.23 -18.90 0.94
CA GLU A 245 11.76 -17.92 -0.04
C GLU A 245 12.96 -17.14 -0.61
N VAL A 246 13.09 -17.09 -1.93
CA VAL A 246 14.08 -16.20 -2.55
C VAL A 246 13.56 -14.78 -2.39
N LYS A 247 14.26 -13.96 -1.60
CA LYS A 247 14.03 -12.52 -1.64
C LYS A 247 14.59 -12.00 -2.95
N ASP A 248 13.73 -11.40 -3.77
CA ASP A 248 14.20 -10.75 -4.97
C ASP A 248 15.24 -9.69 -4.59
N ASN A 249 16.40 -9.75 -5.24
CA ASN A 249 17.43 -8.75 -5.06
C ASN A 249 16.92 -7.44 -5.69
N ILE A 250 16.67 -6.43 -4.85
CA ILE A 250 16.11 -5.15 -5.27
C ILE A 250 17.00 -4.47 -6.32
N ASP A 251 18.32 -4.59 -6.24
CA ASP A 251 19.21 -3.97 -7.21
C ASP A 251 19.19 -4.69 -8.56
N PHE A 252 18.96 -6.00 -8.57
CA PHE A 252 18.66 -6.73 -9.80
C PHE A 252 17.30 -6.30 -10.38
N LEU A 253 16.26 -6.22 -9.55
CA LEU A 253 14.95 -5.76 -10.02
C LEU A 253 14.99 -4.35 -10.61
N LYS A 254 15.80 -3.44 -10.05
CA LYS A 254 15.99 -2.08 -10.60
C LYS A 254 16.65 -2.07 -11.97
N SER A 255 17.43 -3.11 -12.30
CA SER A 255 18.03 -3.29 -13.64
C SER A 255 17.08 -3.96 -14.64
N CYS A 256 15.92 -4.43 -14.17
CA CYS A 256 14.85 -4.97 -15.00
C CYS A 256 13.75 -3.92 -15.24
N HIS A 257 13.23 -3.91 -16.45
CA HIS A 257 12.12 -3.11 -16.96
C HIS A 257 10.94 -3.98 -17.42
N SER A 258 10.93 -5.27 -17.08
CA SER A 258 9.79 -6.15 -17.33
C SER A 258 8.58 -5.79 -16.46
N LYS A 259 7.38 -6.12 -16.93
CA LYS A 259 6.12 -5.83 -16.23
C LYS A 259 6.13 -6.42 -14.82
N ASP A 260 6.56 -7.67 -14.69
CA ASP A 260 6.59 -8.34 -13.39
C ASP A 260 7.64 -7.73 -12.44
N ALA A 261 8.77 -7.27 -12.97
CA ALA A 261 9.79 -6.59 -12.17
C ALA A 261 9.22 -5.29 -11.58
N PHE A 262 8.52 -4.49 -12.40
CA PHE A 262 7.84 -3.30 -11.93
C PHE A 262 6.77 -3.62 -10.89
N ASN A 263 5.91 -4.64 -11.10
CA ASN A 263 4.93 -5.01 -10.07
C ASN A 263 5.61 -5.35 -8.73
N THR A 264 6.67 -6.16 -8.76
CA THR A 264 7.39 -6.54 -7.54
C THR A 264 8.03 -5.32 -6.85
N LEU A 265 8.65 -4.40 -7.61
CA LEU A 265 9.15 -3.12 -7.08
C LEU A 265 8.04 -2.26 -6.46
N GLY A 266 6.85 -2.27 -7.07
CA GLY A 266 5.66 -1.61 -6.55
C GLY A 266 5.25 -2.16 -5.19
N VAL A 267 5.20 -3.49 -5.04
CA VAL A 267 4.90 -4.14 -3.76
C VAL A 267 5.95 -3.83 -2.70
N TYR A 268 7.24 -3.81 -3.05
CA TYR A 268 8.28 -3.40 -2.11
C TYR A 268 8.11 -1.95 -1.67
N SER A 269 7.84 -1.04 -2.62
CA SER A 269 7.65 0.39 -2.33
C SER A 269 6.42 0.64 -1.45
N ALA A 270 5.33 -0.10 -1.66
CA ALA A 270 4.10 0.04 -0.88
C ALA A 270 4.24 -0.42 0.59
N VAL A 271 5.22 -1.28 0.89
CA VAL A 271 5.43 -1.86 2.23
C VAL A 271 6.66 -1.26 2.93
N ASP A 272 7.48 -0.47 2.23
CA ASP A 272 8.65 0.16 2.81
C ASP A 272 8.25 1.33 3.72
N LYS A 273 8.44 1.12 5.02
CA LYS A 273 8.08 2.07 6.09
C LYS A 273 9.04 3.24 6.22
N THR A 274 10.17 3.22 5.51
CA THR A 274 11.22 4.23 5.66
C THR A 274 11.12 5.38 4.65
N ALA A 275 10.24 5.26 3.65
CA ALA A 275 10.09 6.24 2.58
C ALA A 275 8.84 7.11 2.78
N GLU A 276 9.03 8.43 2.91
CA GLU A 276 7.94 9.41 3.01
C GLU A 276 6.96 9.36 1.80
N ASP A 277 7.36 8.79 0.66
CA ASP A 277 6.58 8.69 -0.59
C ASP A 277 6.33 7.25 -1.09
N GLY A 278 6.33 6.26 -0.18
CA GLY A 278 6.26 4.83 -0.54
C GLY A 278 5.10 4.46 -1.47
N LEU A 279 3.90 5.00 -1.20
CA LEU A 279 2.69 4.72 -1.99
C LEU A 279 2.71 5.35 -3.38
N SER A 280 3.13 6.61 -3.54
CA SER A 280 3.15 7.24 -4.88
C SER A 280 4.19 6.56 -5.76
N LYS A 281 5.32 6.13 -5.19
CA LYS A 281 6.31 5.33 -5.88
C LYS A 281 5.76 3.96 -6.28
N ALA A 282 5.03 3.30 -5.38
CA ALA A 282 4.38 2.03 -5.67
C ALA A 282 3.40 2.16 -6.84
N LEU A 283 2.57 3.21 -6.83
CA LEU A 283 1.57 3.47 -7.85
C LEU A 283 2.19 3.68 -9.24
N LYS A 284 3.30 4.45 -9.33
CA LYS A 284 4.09 4.60 -10.56
C LYS A 284 4.53 3.24 -11.12
N PHE A 285 5.06 2.37 -10.26
CA PHE A 285 5.48 1.03 -10.67
C PHE A 285 4.31 0.13 -11.08
N PHE A 286 3.18 0.17 -10.38
CA PHE A 286 2.01 -0.61 -10.77
C PHE A 286 1.46 -0.18 -12.14
N TYR A 287 1.44 1.12 -12.44
CA TYR A 287 1.05 1.59 -13.77
C TYR A 287 2.07 1.21 -14.87
N LEU A 288 3.36 1.24 -14.59
CA LEU A 288 4.39 0.75 -15.54
C LEU A 288 4.26 -0.76 -15.78
N SER A 289 3.90 -1.52 -14.74
CA SER A 289 3.66 -2.96 -14.85
C SER A 289 2.45 -3.28 -15.72
N ASN A 290 1.28 -2.69 -15.42
CA ASN A 290 0.05 -2.89 -16.19
C ASN A 290 -0.25 -4.39 -16.49
N ASN A 291 -0.14 -5.23 -15.47
CA ASN A 291 -0.47 -6.66 -15.48
C ASN A 291 -1.53 -6.95 -14.41
N SER A 292 -2.13 -8.13 -14.43
CA SER A 292 -3.23 -8.49 -13.51
C SER A 292 -2.87 -8.31 -12.03
N MET A 293 -1.63 -8.61 -11.62
CA MET A 293 -1.17 -8.36 -10.24
C MET A 293 -1.16 -6.88 -9.88
N ALA A 294 -0.65 -6.02 -10.77
CA ALA A 294 -0.63 -4.58 -10.55
C ALA A 294 -2.04 -3.99 -10.47
N HIS A 295 -2.96 -4.43 -11.33
CA HIS A 295 -4.37 -4.05 -11.25
C HIS A 295 -4.99 -4.50 -9.92
N PHE A 296 -4.73 -5.73 -9.48
CA PHE A 296 -5.20 -6.23 -8.18
C PHE A 296 -4.66 -5.38 -7.02
N ASN A 297 -3.39 -4.99 -7.08
CA ASN A 297 -2.73 -4.17 -6.07
C ASN A 297 -3.35 -2.76 -5.99
N ILE A 298 -3.56 -2.11 -7.13
CA ILE A 298 -4.22 -0.81 -7.21
C ILE A 298 -5.64 -0.89 -6.63
N ALA A 299 -6.43 -1.87 -7.06
CA ALA A 299 -7.79 -2.07 -6.56
C ALA A 299 -7.82 -2.28 -5.04
N SER A 300 -6.88 -3.08 -4.52
CA SER A 300 -6.77 -3.38 -3.09
C SER A 300 -6.44 -2.12 -2.26
N LEU A 301 -5.56 -1.26 -2.76
CA LEU A 301 -5.18 0.00 -2.11
C LEU A 301 -6.30 1.05 -2.19
N MET A 302 -6.97 1.18 -3.34
CA MET A 302 -8.12 2.08 -3.50
C MET A 302 -9.29 1.67 -2.58
N ALA A 303 -9.58 0.37 -2.49
CA ALA A 303 -10.71 -0.14 -1.72
C ALA A 303 -10.59 0.11 -0.21
N CYS A 304 -9.36 0.10 0.33
CA CYS A 304 -9.12 0.46 1.73
C CYS A 304 -8.90 1.96 1.96
N GLY A 305 -8.83 2.77 0.90
CA GLY A 305 -8.58 4.21 0.98
C GLY A 305 -7.11 4.58 1.23
N ALA A 306 -6.17 3.67 0.95
CA ALA A 306 -4.74 3.98 0.99
C ALA A 306 -4.33 4.90 -0.17
N ILE A 307 -5.04 4.83 -1.29
CA ILE A 307 -4.95 5.77 -2.41
C ILE A 307 -6.36 6.16 -2.87
N ASP A 308 -6.47 7.30 -3.56
CA ASP A 308 -7.75 7.77 -4.09
C ASP A 308 -8.26 6.85 -5.20
N GLY A 309 -9.57 6.63 -5.22
CA GLY A 309 -10.24 5.82 -6.24
C GLY A 309 -11.75 5.69 -6.01
N THR A 310 -12.49 5.77 -7.10
CA THR A 310 -13.94 5.56 -7.17
C THR A 310 -14.28 4.06 -7.19
N GLU A 311 -15.55 3.73 -6.90
CA GLU A 311 -16.06 2.35 -7.04
C GLU A 311 -15.88 1.82 -8.46
N GLN A 312 -16.13 2.65 -9.48
CA GLN A 312 -16.02 2.26 -10.88
C GLN A 312 -14.57 1.93 -11.28
N GLU A 313 -13.60 2.72 -10.82
CA GLU A 313 -12.18 2.44 -11.06
C GLU A 313 -11.74 1.12 -10.38
N ILE A 314 -12.19 0.87 -9.15
CA ILE A 314 -11.87 -0.38 -8.44
C ILE A 314 -12.42 -1.59 -9.22
N LEU A 315 -13.68 -1.52 -9.68
CA LEU A 315 -14.29 -2.59 -10.48
C LEU A 315 -13.57 -2.79 -11.82
N TYR A 316 -13.19 -1.69 -12.49
CA TYR A 316 -12.38 -1.73 -13.71
C TYR A 316 -11.06 -2.48 -13.50
N HIS A 317 -10.34 -2.21 -12.42
CA HIS A 317 -9.10 -2.92 -12.11
C HIS A 317 -9.35 -4.40 -11.81
N LEU A 318 -10.42 -4.75 -11.09
CA LEU A 318 -10.77 -6.14 -10.80
C LEU A 318 -11.13 -6.97 -12.05
N ASP A 319 -11.58 -6.35 -13.15
CA ASP A 319 -11.85 -7.05 -14.40
C ASP A 319 -10.59 -7.68 -15.04
N PHE A 320 -9.40 -7.16 -14.74
CA PHE A 320 -8.13 -7.74 -15.17
C PHE A 320 -7.69 -8.93 -14.30
N CYS A 321 -8.39 -9.17 -13.17
CA CYS A 321 -7.99 -10.12 -12.14
C CYS A 321 -8.87 -11.38 -12.14
N LYS A 322 -9.52 -11.72 -13.26
CA LYS A 322 -10.51 -12.83 -13.32
C LYS A 322 -9.96 -14.17 -12.82
N SER A 323 -8.70 -14.47 -13.13
CA SER A 323 -8.00 -15.71 -12.71
C SER A 323 -7.58 -15.74 -11.24
N PHE A 324 -7.75 -14.63 -10.50
CA PHE A 324 -7.33 -14.56 -9.10
C PHE A 324 -8.37 -15.23 -8.20
N PRO A 325 -7.95 -15.78 -7.04
CA PRO A 325 -8.86 -16.41 -6.10
C PRO A 325 -10.00 -15.49 -5.65
N ASP A 326 -11.21 -16.02 -5.54
CA ASP A 326 -12.41 -15.25 -5.22
C ASP A 326 -12.34 -14.63 -3.82
N ASP A 327 -11.76 -15.32 -2.83
CA ASP A 327 -11.60 -14.80 -1.47
C ASP A 327 -10.76 -13.50 -1.44
N LYS A 328 -9.77 -13.39 -2.33
CA LYS A 328 -8.93 -12.19 -2.45
C LYS A 328 -9.70 -11.04 -3.08
N LYS A 329 -10.44 -11.30 -4.17
CA LYS A 329 -11.27 -10.29 -4.85
C LYS A 329 -12.43 -9.82 -3.97
N ASP A 330 -13.05 -10.73 -3.22
CA ASP A 330 -14.16 -10.42 -2.33
C ASP A 330 -13.72 -9.60 -1.12
N LEU A 331 -12.48 -9.78 -0.63
CA LEU A 331 -11.92 -8.88 0.37
C LEU A 331 -11.80 -7.44 -0.14
N VAL A 332 -11.39 -7.23 -1.40
CA VAL A 332 -11.35 -5.89 -2.02
C VAL A 332 -12.76 -5.27 -2.04
N LYS A 333 -13.76 -6.02 -2.51
CA LYS A 333 -15.17 -5.55 -2.53
C LYS A 333 -15.71 -5.27 -1.11
N SER A 334 -15.36 -6.11 -0.14
CA SER A 334 -15.74 -5.95 1.26
C SER A 334 -15.13 -4.69 1.87
N ASN A 335 -13.85 -4.42 1.61
CA ASN A 335 -13.17 -3.21 2.04
C ASN A 335 -13.81 -1.95 1.41
N LEU A 336 -14.15 -2.00 0.12
CA LEU A 336 -14.89 -0.91 -0.55
C LEU A 336 -16.23 -0.65 0.15
N LYS A 337 -17.04 -1.68 0.35
CA LYS A 337 -18.34 -1.56 1.04
C LYS A 337 -18.18 -1.00 2.45
N LYS A 338 -17.17 -1.47 3.19
CA LYS A 338 -16.83 -0.96 4.53
C LYS A 338 -16.44 0.52 4.49
N ARG A 339 -15.61 0.92 3.52
CA ARG A 339 -15.22 2.32 3.30
C ARG A 339 -16.43 3.21 3.00
N MET A 340 -17.32 2.77 2.12
CA MET A 340 -18.56 3.49 1.78
C MET A 340 -19.50 3.62 2.99
N LEU A 341 -19.69 2.53 3.76
CA LEU A 341 -20.46 2.57 5.01
C LEU A 341 -19.86 3.51 6.06
N MET A 342 -18.54 3.68 6.06
CA MET A 342 -17.86 4.62 6.97
C MET A 342 -17.93 6.06 6.49
N SER A 343 -17.84 6.33 5.18
CA SER A 343 -18.13 7.66 4.64
C SER A 343 -19.60 8.06 4.86
N ASP A 344 -20.52 7.08 4.86
CA ASP A 344 -21.94 7.26 5.16
C ASP A 344 -22.25 7.36 6.66
N LYS A 345 -21.28 7.07 7.56
CA LYS A 345 -21.40 7.43 8.98
C LYS A 345 -21.25 8.95 9.13
N LYS A 346 -22.38 9.62 8.87
CA LYS A 346 -22.79 11.00 9.19
C LYS A 346 -21.66 11.86 9.79
N ILE A 347 -21.18 12.84 9.03
CA ILE A 347 -20.43 14.00 9.56
C ILE A 347 -21.14 14.46 10.83
N ILE A 348 -20.47 14.34 11.97
CA ILE A 348 -21.05 14.79 13.25
C ILE A 348 -21.07 16.31 13.19
N LYS A 349 -22.27 16.89 13.30
CA LYS A 349 -22.45 18.35 13.31
C LYS A 349 -22.79 18.85 14.70
N TYR A 350 -22.23 20.00 15.04
CA TYR A 350 -22.46 20.71 16.30
C TYR A 350 -23.15 22.03 16.00
N LEU A 351 -24.21 22.36 16.74
CA LEU A 351 -24.86 23.67 16.68
C LEU A 351 -24.60 24.41 17.99
N PHE A 352 -23.86 25.50 17.89
CA PHE A 352 -23.61 26.45 18.96
C PHE A 352 -24.70 27.50 18.93
N PHE A 353 -25.32 27.84 20.06
CA PHE A 353 -26.30 28.94 20.09
C PHE A 353 -26.30 29.68 21.41
N ASP A 354 -26.78 30.92 21.35
CA ASP A 354 -26.89 31.86 22.46
C ASP A 354 -28.12 32.77 22.27
N THR A 355 -28.70 33.26 23.37
CA THR A 355 -29.92 34.06 23.37
C THR A 355 -29.80 35.36 24.17
N GLU A 356 -30.29 36.46 23.60
CA GLU A 356 -30.64 37.65 24.38
C GLU A 356 -32.12 37.63 24.71
N THR A 357 -32.50 38.11 25.89
CA THR A 357 -33.87 38.01 26.39
C THR A 357 -34.29 39.27 27.12
N THR A 358 -35.58 39.40 27.45
CA THR A 358 -36.11 40.54 28.22
C THR A 358 -35.81 40.48 29.71
N GLY A 359 -35.02 39.52 30.21
CA GLY A 359 -34.68 39.42 31.62
C GLY A 359 -34.28 38.01 32.06
N ILE A 360 -34.56 37.67 33.31
CA ILE A 360 -34.33 36.32 33.88
C ILE A 360 -35.65 35.70 34.32
N PRO A 361 -35.77 34.37 34.37
CA PRO A 361 -36.99 33.71 34.83
C PRO A 361 -37.22 33.92 36.33
N ALA A 362 -38.49 33.87 36.74
CA ALA A 362 -38.85 33.90 38.16
C ALA A 362 -38.39 32.62 38.89
N ASP A 363 -38.50 31.47 38.22
CA ASP A 363 -38.00 30.17 38.64
C ASP A 363 -37.30 29.46 37.47
N TYR A 364 -36.01 29.16 37.65
CA TYR A 364 -35.18 28.46 36.66
C TYR A 364 -35.60 26.99 36.46
N ASN A 365 -36.42 26.42 37.35
CA ASN A 365 -36.88 25.04 37.28
C ASN A 365 -38.30 24.89 36.69
N ALA A 366 -38.96 25.99 36.32
CA ALA A 366 -40.30 25.94 35.77
C ALA A 366 -40.35 25.22 34.41
N SER A 367 -41.51 24.65 34.09
CA SER A 367 -41.76 24.08 32.75
C SER A 367 -41.66 25.16 31.66
N SER A 368 -41.24 24.80 30.44
CA SER A 368 -41.26 25.72 29.29
C SER A 368 -42.69 26.17 28.92
N SER A 369 -43.71 25.44 29.38
CA SER A 369 -45.12 25.82 29.23
C SER A 369 -45.60 26.89 30.22
N ASP A 370 -44.79 27.29 31.21
CA ASP A 370 -45.12 28.39 32.13
C ASP A 370 -44.71 29.73 31.51
N PHE A 371 -45.61 30.29 30.71
CA PHE A 371 -45.27 31.44 29.86
C PHE A 371 -44.98 32.72 30.64
N GLU A 372 -45.57 32.92 31.82
CA GLU A 372 -45.32 34.10 32.65
C GLU A 372 -43.97 34.00 33.38
N ASN A 373 -43.47 32.78 33.59
CA ASN A 373 -42.18 32.55 34.22
C ASN A 373 -40.99 32.92 33.33
N TRP A 374 -41.05 32.57 32.03
CA TRP A 374 -39.91 32.71 31.13
C TRP A 374 -39.88 34.07 30.42
N PRO A 375 -38.73 34.75 30.32
CA PRO A 375 -38.65 36.01 29.58
C PRO A 375 -38.87 35.80 28.07
N ARG A 376 -39.03 36.90 27.33
CA ARG A 376 -39.22 36.87 25.88
C ARG A 376 -37.87 36.85 25.17
N LEU A 377 -37.78 36.10 24.07
CA LEU A 377 -36.59 36.05 23.22
C LEU A 377 -36.43 37.36 22.44
N VAL A 378 -35.26 37.99 22.54
CA VAL A 378 -34.92 39.27 21.89
C VAL A 378 -33.96 39.06 20.71
N GLN A 379 -32.98 38.17 20.86
CA GLN A 379 -32.03 37.81 19.81
C GLN A 379 -31.71 36.32 19.89
N LEU A 380 -31.55 35.68 18.73
CA LEU A 380 -31.07 34.31 18.64
C LEU A 380 -29.96 34.23 17.60
N SER A 381 -28.81 33.70 18.02
CA SER A 381 -27.67 33.45 17.14
C SER A 381 -27.21 32.01 17.23
N TRP A 382 -26.84 31.42 16.09
CA TRP A 382 -26.27 30.08 16.06
C TRP A 382 -25.21 29.89 14.98
N ILE A 383 -24.30 28.96 15.23
CA ILE A 383 -23.25 28.52 14.32
C ILE A 383 -23.30 27.00 14.21
N ILE A 384 -23.24 26.47 13.00
CA ILE A 384 -23.10 25.03 12.75
C ILE A 384 -21.66 24.75 12.32
N THR A 385 -21.02 23.76 12.92
CA THR A 385 -19.71 23.25 12.49
C THR A 385 -19.74 21.76 12.19
N ASP A 386 -18.77 21.28 11.42
CA ASP A 386 -18.43 19.86 11.40
C ASP A 386 -17.64 19.45 12.66
N ASN A 387 -17.21 18.18 12.72
CA ASN A 387 -16.45 17.63 13.84
C ASN A 387 -14.97 18.04 13.86
N LYS A 388 -14.51 18.80 12.87
CA LYS A 388 -13.17 19.40 12.82
C LYS A 388 -13.20 20.89 13.21
N GLY A 389 -14.37 21.41 13.59
CA GLY A 389 -14.57 22.81 13.93
C GLY A 389 -14.66 23.74 12.72
N VAL A 390 -14.83 23.21 11.50
CA VAL A 390 -15.05 24.03 10.30
C VAL A 390 -16.48 24.54 10.31
N VAL A 391 -16.66 25.86 10.21
CA VAL A 391 -17.97 26.50 10.14
C VAL A 391 -18.69 26.14 8.84
N ILE A 392 -19.89 25.59 8.97
CA ILE A 392 -20.81 25.23 7.88
C ILE A 392 -21.79 26.38 7.61
N SER A 393 -22.39 26.95 8.66
CA SER A 393 -23.33 28.07 8.57
C SER A 393 -23.32 28.92 9.84
N LYS A 394 -23.74 30.19 9.72
CA LYS A 394 -23.87 31.14 10.83
C LYS A 394 -25.13 31.99 10.61
N HIS A 395 -25.90 32.18 11.67
CA HIS A 395 -27.17 32.92 11.67
C HIS A 395 -27.26 33.81 12.92
N THR A 396 -27.83 34.99 12.75
CA THR A 396 -28.09 35.96 13.82
C THR A 396 -29.35 36.71 13.48
N HIS A 397 -30.33 36.67 14.38
CA HIS A 397 -31.64 37.28 14.16
C HIS A 397 -32.08 38.06 15.41
N ILE A 398 -32.47 39.32 15.22
CA ILE A 398 -33.21 40.11 16.23
C ILE A 398 -34.69 39.77 16.06
N ILE A 399 -35.42 39.60 17.15
CA ILE A 399 -36.84 39.25 17.14
C ILE A 399 -37.70 40.51 17.18
N TYR A 400 -38.66 40.61 16.27
CA TYR A 400 -39.67 41.65 16.31
C TYR A 400 -40.52 41.52 17.59
N PRO A 401 -40.61 42.56 18.44
CA PRO A 401 -41.26 42.45 19.74
C PRO A 401 -42.78 42.56 19.61
N ASP A 402 -43.45 41.42 19.42
CA ASP A 402 -44.91 41.33 19.35
C ASP A 402 -45.53 41.07 20.72
N GLY A 403 -46.26 42.07 21.22
CA GLY A 403 -46.94 42.03 22.52
C GLY A 403 -46.04 42.18 23.75
N PHE A 404 -44.81 42.66 23.60
CA PHE A 404 -43.92 42.95 24.73
C PHE A 404 -43.01 44.17 24.48
N ILE A 405 -42.42 44.68 25.56
CA ILE A 405 -41.42 45.75 25.55
C ILE A 405 -40.13 45.16 26.13
N ILE A 406 -38.99 45.52 25.53
CA ILE A 406 -37.67 45.20 26.07
C ILE A 406 -37.36 46.25 27.15
N PRO A 407 -37.20 45.86 28.42
CA PRO A 407 -36.89 46.80 29.51
C PRO A 407 -35.59 47.56 29.26
N GLU A 408 -35.53 48.82 29.70
CA GLU A 408 -34.40 49.71 29.43
C GLU A 408 -33.09 49.19 30.06
N ASP A 409 -33.16 48.71 31.29
CA ASP A 409 -32.06 48.09 32.04
C ASP A 409 -31.47 46.87 31.32
N VAL A 410 -32.33 46.05 30.71
CA VAL A 410 -31.90 44.88 29.91
C VAL A 410 -31.33 45.32 28.56
N SER A 411 -31.97 46.29 27.89
CA SER A 411 -31.49 46.83 26.63
C SER A 411 -30.12 47.53 26.74
N ASN A 412 -29.77 48.06 27.92
CA ASN A 412 -28.46 48.64 28.19
C ASN A 412 -27.34 47.58 28.27
N LEU A 413 -27.69 46.31 28.52
CA LEU A 413 -26.72 45.21 28.55
C LEU A 413 -26.38 44.76 27.13
N HIS A 414 -27.40 44.47 26.31
CA HIS A 414 -27.21 43.87 24.98
C HIS A 414 -27.42 44.85 23.80
N ALA A 415 -27.61 46.14 24.08
CA ALA A 415 -27.78 47.22 23.11
C ALA A 415 -28.94 47.05 22.10
N ILE A 416 -29.98 46.27 22.43
CA ILE A 416 -31.18 46.08 21.58
C ILE A 416 -32.38 46.72 22.26
N THR A 417 -32.74 47.94 21.83
CA THR A 417 -33.94 48.62 22.33
C THR A 417 -35.19 48.10 21.65
N THR A 418 -36.36 48.32 22.25
CA THR A 418 -37.66 48.02 21.62
C THR A 418 -37.81 48.70 20.25
N ILE A 419 -37.27 49.92 20.09
CA ILE A 419 -37.30 50.65 18.82
C ILE A 419 -36.46 49.92 17.78
N ARG A 420 -35.20 49.58 18.12
CA ARG A 420 -34.30 48.84 17.22
C ARG A 420 -34.89 47.49 16.82
N ALA A 421 -35.47 46.75 17.77
CA ALA A 421 -36.10 45.46 17.52
C ALA A 421 -37.35 45.58 16.64
N LYS A 422 -38.12 46.68 16.70
CA LYS A 422 -39.24 46.92 15.77
C LYS A 422 -38.79 47.25 14.36
N GLU A 423 -37.67 47.96 14.21
CA GLU A 423 -37.13 48.37 12.91
C GLU A 423 -36.37 47.22 12.20
N GLN A 424 -35.61 46.44 12.95
CA GLN A 424 -34.67 45.43 12.42
C GLN A 424 -35.10 44.00 12.69
N GLY A 425 -36.10 43.79 13.54
CA GLY A 425 -36.49 42.47 14.01
C GLY A 425 -37.28 41.67 12.99
N GLU A 426 -37.11 40.36 13.05
CA GLU A 426 -37.80 39.38 12.23
C GLU A 426 -38.92 38.70 12.99
N SER A 427 -39.87 38.12 12.24
CA SER A 427 -40.95 37.33 12.84
C SER A 427 -40.40 36.13 13.61
N ILE A 428 -40.76 36.02 14.89
CA ILE A 428 -40.32 34.93 15.76
C ILE A 428 -40.64 33.54 15.17
N ILE A 429 -41.78 33.40 14.48
CA ILE A 429 -42.18 32.15 13.84
C ILE A 429 -41.17 31.75 12.76
N LYS A 430 -40.76 32.68 11.90
CA LYS A 430 -39.79 32.41 10.82
C LYS A 430 -38.43 31.99 11.39
N VAL A 431 -37.96 32.72 12.40
CA VAL A 431 -36.65 32.47 13.02
C VAL A 431 -36.65 31.11 13.73
N LEU A 432 -37.70 30.79 14.50
CA LEU A 432 -37.80 29.52 15.20
C LEU A 432 -38.00 28.32 14.27
N ASP A 433 -38.77 28.45 13.19
CA ASP A 433 -38.92 27.37 12.20
C ASP A 433 -37.57 27.10 11.49
N LEU A 434 -36.80 28.14 11.14
CA LEU A 434 -35.44 28.00 10.60
C LEU A 434 -34.49 27.33 11.59
N PHE A 435 -34.43 27.82 12.82
CA PHE A 435 -33.60 27.26 13.88
C PHE A 435 -33.95 25.79 14.15
N THR A 436 -35.24 25.45 14.21
CA THR A 436 -35.74 24.08 14.41
C THR A 436 -35.30 23.15 13.28
N SER A 437 -35.32 23.63 12.04
CA SER A 437 -34.81 22.88 10.88
C SER A 437 -33.33 22.53 11.04
N ASP A 438 -32.52 23.50 11.48
CA ASP A 438 -31.09 23.32 11.69
C ASP A 438 -30.79 22.39 12.88
N VAL A 439 -31.49 22.56 14.01
CA VAL A 439 -31.38 21.68 15.19
C VAL A 439 -31.67 20.22 14.82
N ASN A 440 -32.64 19.98 13.93
CA ASN A 440 -32.96 18.62 13.47
C ASN A 440 -31.84 17.97 12.64
N GLN A 441 -31.00 18.76 11.97
CA GLN A 441 -29.92 18.28 11.12
C GLN A 441 -28.60 18.05 11.86
N VAL A 442 -28.46 18.56 13.09
CA VAL A 442 -27.24 18.38 13.90
C VAL A 442 -27.34 17.24 14.92
N ASN A 443 -26.16 16.81 15.40
CA ASN A 443 -26.02 15.74 16.38
C ASN A 443 -26.04 16.28 17.82
N TYR A 444 -25.39 17.42 18.04
CA TYR A 444 -25.19 18.00 19.37
C TYR A 444 -25.51 19.49 19.39
N LEU A 445 -26.08 19.95 20.49
CA LEU A 445 -26.18 21.37 20.83
C LEU A 445 -25.04 21.77 21.75
N VAL A 446 -24.56 22.99 21.62
CA VAL A 446 -23.50 23.54 22.48
C VAL A 446 -23.85 24.97 22.88
N GLY A 447 -23.60 25.33 24.13
CA GLY A 447 -23.83 26.67 24.64
C GLY A 447 -23.11 26.90 25.97
N HIS A 448 -23.00 28.16 26.37
CA HIS A 448 -22.49 28.53 27.68
C HIS A 448 -23.67 28.80 28.61
N ASN A 449 -23.83 27.99 29.66
CA ASN A 449 -25.08 27.94 30.43
C ASN A 449 -26.31 27.51 29.61
N ILE A 450 -26.11 26.65 28.59
CA ILE A 450 -27.11 26.23 27.58
C ILE A 450 -28.48 25.77 28.12
N SER A 451 -28.57 25.38 29.39
CA SER A 451 -29.86 25.00 30.00
C SER A 451 -30.83 26.18 30.03
N PHE A 452 -30.33 27.40 30.19
CA PHE A 452 -31.12 28.62 30.14
C PHE A 452 -31.65 28.85 28.72
N ASP A 453 -30.76 28.90 27.73
CA ASP A 453 -31.12 29.16 26.33
C ASP A 453 -32.10 28.13 25.78
N LYS A 454 -31.90 26.84 26.11
CA LYS A 454 -32.84 25.76 25.74
C LYS A 454 -34.25 26.04 26.24
N LYS A 455 -34.40 26.55 27.46
CA LYS A 455 -35.72 26.83 28.05
C LYS A 455 -36.36 28.09 27.49
N ILE A 456 -35.57 29.11 27.15
CA ILE A 456 -36.06 30.29 26.44
C ILE A 456 -36.63 29.90 25.07
N VAL A 457 -35.84 29.19 24.27
CA VAL A 457 -36.27 28.74 22.95
C VAL A 457 -37.44 27.76 23.06
N GLY A 458 -37.39 26.83 24.02
CA GLY A 458 -38.48 25.90 24.30
C GLY A 458 -39.79 26.62 24.66
N ALA A 459 -39.74 27.63 25.52
CA ALA A 459 -40.91 28.42 25.89
C ALA A 459 -41.50 29.17 24.69
N GLU A 460 -40.66 29.80 23.85
CA GLU A 460 -41.15 30.48 22.64
C GLU A 460 -41.73 29.51 21.61
N LEU A 461 -41.15 28.31 21.43
CA LEU A 461 -41.73 27.26 20.59
C LEU A 461 -43.14 26.89 21.07
N VAL A 462 -43.31 26.66 22.38
CA VAL A 462 -44.61 26.29 22.95
C VAL A 462 -45.61 27.45 22.84
N ARG A 463 -45.18 28.71 23.02
CA ARG A 463 -46.03 29.91 22.84
C ARG A 463 -46.63 29.99 21.43
N ILE A 464 -45.88 29.61 20.40
CA ILE A 464 -46.37 29.59 19.01
C ILE A 464 -46.99 28.25 18.58
N GLY A 465 -47.27 27.36 19.55
CA GLY A 465 -47.91 26.06 19.30
C GLY A 465 -47.02 25.03 18.60
N ARG A 466 -45.70 25.11 18.77
CA ARG A 466 -44.72 24.10 18.30
C ARG A 466 -44.28 23.20 19.46
N PHE A 467 -43.79 22.02 19.11
CA PHE A 467 -43.23 21.09 20.07
C PHE A 467 -41.83 21.53 20.51
N ASP A 468 -41.53 21.46 21.81
CA ASP A 468 -40.21 21.74 22.35
C ASP A 468 -39.24 20.59 22.03
N ILE A 469 -38.43 20.77 20.98
CA ILE A 469 -37.43 19.77 20.57
C ILE A 469 -36.11 19.88 21.34
N MET A 470 -35.92 20.95 22.13
CA MET A 470 -34.62 21.29 22.70
C MET A 470 -34.18 20.24 23.72
N ASP A 471 -35.08 19.80 24.59
CA ASP A 471 -34.79 18.83 25.65
C ASP A 471 -34.46 17.43 25.11
N SER A 472 -34.90 17.10 23.90
CA SER A 472 -34.61 15.81 23.26
C SER A 472 -33.20 15.69 22.67
N LYS A 473 -32.52 16.84 22.45
CA LYS A 473 -31.22 16.88 21.79
C LYS A 473 -30.06 16.79 22.80
N PRO A 474 -29.09 15.88 22.59
CA PRO A 474 -27.86 15.85 23.38
C PRO A 474 -27.14 17.19 23.33
N SER A 475 -26.61 17.64 24.46
CA SER A 475 -26.00 18.97 24.57
C SER A 475 -24.75 19.01 25.44
N TYR A 476 -23.79 19.85 25.05
CA TYR A 476 -22.61 20.20 25.85
C TYR A 476 -22.77 21.61 26.43
N CYS A 477 -22.55 21.73 27.74
CA CYS A 477 -22.57 23.02 28.44
C CYS A 477 -21.13 23.41 28.80
N THR A 478 -20.55 24.37 28.08
CA THR A 478 -19.14 24.78 28.28
C THR A 478 -18.91 25.33 29.68
N MET A 479 -19.89 26.03 30.26
CA MET A 479 -19.87 26.50 31.66
C MET A 479 -19.64 25.35 32.64
N LYS A 480 -20.46 24.28 32.57
CA LYS A 480 -20.34 23.14 33.48
C LYS A 480 -19.04 22.38 33.25
N LEU A 481 -18.74 22.08 31.99
CA LEU A 481 -17.57 21.26 31.60
C LEU A 481 -16.23 21.94 31.89
N SER A 482 -16.20 23.26 32.02
CA SER A 482 -14.98 24.01 32.32
C SER A 482 -14.79 24.34 33.81
N THR A 483 -15.73 23.98 34.68
CA THR A 483 -15.70 24.34 36.11
C THR A 483 -14.39 23.87 36.79
N ASP A 484 -14.06 22.59 36.63
CA ASP A 484 -12.87 21.98 37.23
C ASP A 484 -11.56 22.42 36.57
N TYR A 485 -11.63 22.91 35.34
CA TYR A 485 -10.49 23.48 34.63
C TYR A 485 -10.21 24.93 35.06
N CYS A 486 -11.27 25.72 35.26
CA CYS A 486 -11.14 27.12 35.65
C CYS A 486 -10.78 27.28 37.13
N GLN A 487 -11.28 26.39 38.00
CA GLN A 487 -10.98 26.35 39.44
C GLN A 487 -11.20 27.70 40.16
N ILE A 488 -12.23 28.45 39.78
CA ILE A 488 -12.51 29.76 40.38
C ILE A 488 -13.23 29.54 41.71
N LEU A 489 -12.66 30.03 42.81
CA LEU A 489 -13.23 29.83 44.15
C LEU A 489 -14.59 30.52 44.31
N GLY A 490 -15.58 29.77 44.76
CA GLY A 490 -16.89 30.23 45.22
C GLY A 490 -17.17 29.80 46.67
N LEU A 491 -18.38 30.07 47.16
CA LEU A 491 -18.75 29.82 48.56
C LEU A 491 -18.82 28.33 48.94
N TYR A 492 -19.07 27.44 47.98
CA TYR A 492 -19.30 26.00 48.22
C TYR A 492 -18.44 25.09 47.32
N GLY A 493 -17.29 25.57 46.86
CA GLY A 493 -16.41 24.89 45.90
C GLY A 493 -16.06 25.79 44.73
N TYR A 494 -15.69 25.22 43.58
CA TYR A 494 -15.47 26.01 42.38
C TYR A 494 -16.80 26.54 41.84
N LYS A 495 -16.89 27.85 41.61
CA LYS A 495 -18.04 28.46 40.96
C LYS A 495 -18.02 28.16 39.47
N TYR A 496 -19.19 28.20 38.85
CA TYR A 496 -19.29 28.21 37.39
C TYR A 496 -18.57 29.45 36.82
N PRO A 497 -17.69 29.27 35.82
CA PRO A 497 -17.04 30.40 35.18
C PRO A 497 -18.03 31.14 34.30
N GLN A 498 -17.93 32.47 34.26
CA GLN A 498 -18.54 33.28 33.21
C GLN A 498 -17.82 33.01 31.88
N LEU A 499 -18.49 33.28 30.76
CA LEU A 499 -17.93 33.04 29.43
C LEU A 499 -16.59 33.77 29.23
N GLN A 500 -16.49 35.01 29.72
CA GLN A 500 -15.27 35.82 29.69
C GLN A 500 -14.14 35.23 30.55
N GLU A 501 -14.48 34.68 31.72
CA GLU A 501 -13.50 34.04 32.61
C GLU A 501 -12.93 32.78 31.96
N LEU A 502 -13.79 31.97 31.33
CA LEU A 502 -13.38 30.80 30.55
C LEU A 502 -12.49 31.21 29.37
N TYR A 503 -12.92 32.19 28.56
CA TYR A 503 -12.15 32.67 27.43
C TYR A 503 -10.77 33.18 27.85
N LYS A 504 -10.72 34.00 28.90
CA LYS A 504 -9.46 34.52 29.45
C LYS A 504 -8.55 33.41 29.94
N LYS A 505 -9.10 32.37 30.58
CA LYS A 505 -8.33 31.21 31.04
C LYS A 505 -7.72 30.42 29.88
N LEU A 506 -8.47 30.25 28.78
CA LEU A 506 -8.04 29.49 27.61
C LEU A 506 -7.04 30.26 26.74
N PHE A 507 -7.26 31.56 26.53
CA PHE A 507 -6.54 32.36 25.52
C PHE A 507 -5.67 33.48 26.09
N GLY A 508 -5.67 33.71 27.40
CA GLY A 508 -4.84 34.71 28.07
C GLY A 508 -5.23 36.17 27.81
N SER A 509 -6.35 36.42 27.12
CA SER A 509 -6.87 37.76 26.78
C SER A 509 -8.36 37.86 27.10
N ASN A 510 -8.86 39.08 27.31
CA ASN A 510 -10.31 39.30 27.46
C ASN A 510 -10.96 39.32 26.06
N PRO A 511 -12.19 38.80 25.91
CA PRO A 511 -12.92 38.94 24.66
C PRO A 511 -13.48 40.36 24.48
N ASP A 512 -13.56 40.81 23.23
CA ASP A 512 -14.17 42.09 22.85
C ASP A 512 -15.66 41.90 22.49
N GLY A 513 -16.51 42.88 22.83
CA GLY A 513 -17.90 42.96 22.33
C GLY A 513 -18.91 41.98 22.94
N VAL A 514 -18.66 41.48 24.14
CA VAL A 514 -19.54 40.61 24.94
C VAL A 514 -20.91 41.24 25.23
N HIS A 515 -21.92 40.40 25.47
CA HIS A 515 -23.35 40.79 25.56
C HIS A 515 -23.99 41.11 24.20
N ASP A 516 -23.62 40.34 23.19
CA ASP A 516 -24.34 40.24 21.92
C ASP A 516 -24.33 38.75 21.55
N ALA A 517 -25.51 38.15 21.33
CA ALA A 517 -25.61 36.71 21.11
C ALA A 517 -24.73 36.22 19.94
N SER A 518 -24.46 37.06 18.93
CA SER A 518 -23.62 36.69 17.79
C SER A 518 -22.12 36.64 18.12
N VAL A 519 -21.69 37.45 19.09
CA VAL A 519 -20.33 37.47 19.63
C VAL A 519 -20.17 36.35 20.65
N ASP A 520 -21.14 36.20 21.56
CA ASP A 520 -21.09 35.20 22.62
C ASP A 520 -21.16 33.76 22.08
N VAL A 521 -21.91 33.50 21.01
CA VAL A 521 -21.88 32.19 20.32
C VAL A 521 -20.52 31.90 19.65
N ASP A 522 -19.85 32.91 19.11
CA ASP A 522 -18.54 32.79 18.46
C ASP A 522 -17.45 32.48 19.50
N ILE A 523 -17.47 33.21 20.62
CA ILE A 523 -16.62 32.96 21.78
C ILE A 523 -16.87 31.56 22.34
N THR A 524 -18.14 31.16 22.48
CA THR A 524 -18.52 29.83 22.97
C THR A 524 -17.99 28.72 22.06
N MET A 525 -18.12 28.88 20.75
CA MET A 525 -17.57 27.94 19.76
C MET A 525 -16.05 27.81 19.90
N LYS A 526 -15.33 28.93 19.98
CA LYS A 526 -13.86 28.95 20.17
C LYS A 526 -13.45 28.26 21.47
N CYS A 527 -14.12 28.58 22.58
CA CYS A 527 -13.88 27.96 23.87
C CYS A 527 -14.11 26.45 23.82
N PHE A 528 -15.21 25.99 23.21
CA PHE A 528 -15.52 24.56 23.10
C PHE A 528 -14.44 23.79 22.34
N TRP A 529 -14.02 24.28 21.17
CA TRP A 529 -13.00 23.60 20.37
C TRP A 529 -11.63 23.60 21.05
N GLU A 530 -11.28 24.69 21.74
CA GLU A 530 -10.05 24.73 22.54
C GLU A 530 -10.11 23.78 23.74
N MET A 531 -11.25 23.65 24.39
CA MET A 531 -11.47 22.65 25.44
C MET A 531 -11.36 21.21 24.91
N CYS A 532 -11.82 20.95 23.68
CA CYS A 532 -11.62 19.65 23.02
C CYS A 532 -10.12 19.41 22.74
N ARG A 533 -9.42 20.40 22.19
CA ARG A 533 -7.97 20.34 21.91
C ARG A 533 -7.14 20.08 23.17
N LEU A 534 -7.56 20.63 24.31
CA LEU A 534 -6.92 20.43 25.62
C LEU A 534 -7.35 19.11 26.31
N GLY A 535 -8.24 18.32 25.71
CA GLY A 535 -8.74 17.07 26.28
C GLY A 535 -9.69 17.25 27.47
N ILE A 536 -10.21 18.46 27.70
CA ILE A 536 -11.18 18.76 28.77
C ILE A 536 -12.56 18.19 28.41
N ILE A 537 -12.93 18.29 27.13
CA ILE A 537 -14.14 17.68 26.59
C ILE A 537 -13.72 16.51 25.71
N SER A 538 -14.16 15.30 26.07
CA SER A 538 -14.08 14.16 25.16
C SER A 538 -15.29 14.19 24.24
N ILE A 539 -15.04 14.56 22.99
CA ILE A 539 -15.98 14.31 21.90
C ILE A 539 -15.69 12.92 21.33
N SER A 540 -16.72 12.23 20.86
CA SER A 540 -16.53 10.98 20.14
C SER A 540 -15.87 11.28 18.79
N GLU A 541 -14.55 11.35 18.77
CA GLU A 541 -13.80 11.26 17.53
C GLU A 541 -13.90 9.82 17.03
N SER A 542 -14.16 9.63 15.73
CA SER A 542 -13.62 8.46 15.05
C SER A 542 -12.13 8.54 15.28
N SER A 543 -11.61 7.73 16.20
CA SER A 543 -10.19 7.72 16.59
C SER A 543 -9.34 7.45 15.34
N GLU A 544 -8.87 8.52 14.72
CA GLU A 544 -7.80 8.55 13.73
C GLU A 544 -6.59 9.21 14.40
N ASP A 545 -5.40 8.73 14.01
CA ASP A 545 -4.06 8.95 14.56
C ASP A 545 -3.75 8.14 15.84
N VAL A 546 -2.90 7.10 15.84
CA VAL A 546 -1.69 6.85 15.05
C VAL A 546 -1.64 5.37 14.62
N GLY A 547 -1.49 5.09 13.34
CA GLY A 547 -1.39 3.72 12.83
C GLY A 547 -1.06 3.63 11.35
N GLU A 548 0.24 3.61 11.07
CA GLU A 548 0.93 3.45 9.77
C GLU A 548 0.43 2.27 8.90
N LEU A 549 0.76 2.36 7.59
CA LEU A 549 0.77 1.26 6.61
C LEU A 549 1.85 0.20 6.93
#